data_AF-A0A832XFH3-F1
#
_entry.id   AF-A0A832XFH3-F1
#
_cell.length_a   1.000
_cell.length_b   1.000
_cell.length_c   1.000
_cell.angle_alpha   90.00
_cell.angle_beta   90.00
_cell.angle_gamma   90.00
#
_symmetry.space_group_name_H-M   'P 1'
#
loop_
_entity.id
_entity.type
_entity.pdbx_description
1 polymer ?
#
loop_
_entity_poly.entity_id
_entity_poly.type
_entity_poly.pdbx_seq_one_letter_code
_entity_poly.pdbx_strand_id
1 'polypeptide(L)'
;MKKLFFPAILAFLLALSFVSAHERDFTEAKMLIDSKVSCNQLTDEQLEALGDYYMEQIHPGEQHEMMDEMMGGEGSETLKQAHINMARRIYCGENVSMSEMMMQNMPMMNGGRTTTDSTNILNTFYLIILIGVIILVYLGIIKLWKDMKKGGKK
;
A
#
# COMPACT_ATOMS: atom_id res chain seq x y z
N MET A 1 -7.93 4.20 40.28
CA MET A 1 -7.32 4.53 38.97
C MET A 1 -7.19 3.35 37.99
N LYS A 2 -7.59 2.11 38.32
CA LYS A 2 -7.50 0.95 37.40
C LYS A 2 -8.63 0.87 36.36
N LYS A 3 -9.76 1.54 36.63
CA LYS A 3 -10.98 1.48 35.79
C LYS A 3 -10.94 2.40 34.55
N LEU A 4 -9.98 3.34 34.50
CA LEU A 4 -9.83 4.30 33.39
C LEU A 4 -8.76 3.88 32.36
N PHE A 5 -7.89 2.92 32.69
CA PHE A 5 -6.83 2.46 31.79
C PHE A 5 -7.32 1.49 30.72
N PHE A 6 -8.28 0.62 31.06
CA PHE A 6 -8.86 -0.34 30.13
C PHE A 6 -9.56 0.32 28.92
N PRO A 7 -10.42 1.35 29.10
CA PRO A 7 -11.04 2.03 27.95
C PRO A 7 -10.04 2.80 27.10
N ALA A 8 -8.95 3.32 27.69
CA ALA A 8 -7.91 4.03 26.94
C ALA A 8 -7.09 3.11 26.02
N ILE A 9 -6.74 1.92 26.49
CA ILE A 9 -6.05 0.90 25.68
C ILE A 9 -6.97 0.38 24.57
N LEU A 10 -8.25 0.15 24.88
CA LEU A 10 -9.22 -0.27 23.89
C LEU A 10 -9.45 0.79 22.80
N ALA A 11 -9.56 2.07 23.19
CA ALA A 11 -9.69 3.19 22.25
C ALA A 11 -8.43 3.35 21.36
N PHE A 12 -7.24 3.11 21.92
CA PHE A 12 -5.99 3.14 21.17
C PHE A 12 -5.88 1.98 20.17
N LEU A 13 -6.30 0.77 20.55
CA LEU A 13 -6.35 -0.39 19.64
C LEU A 13 -7.38 -0.20 18.51
N LEU A 14 -8.52 0.42 18.81
CA LEU A 14 -9.50 0.80 17.79
C LEU A 14 -8.95 1.85 16.82
N ALA A 15 -8.17 2.82 17.32
CA ALA A 15 -7.55 3.84 16.48
C ALA A 15 -6.49 3.26 15.51
N LEU A 16 -5.82 2.17 15.88
CA LEU A 16 -4.87 1.46 14.99
C LEU A 16 -5.55 0.71 13.84
N SER A 17 -6.86 0.46 13.93
CA SER A 17 -7.62 -0.23 12.88
C SER A 17 -8.05 0.69 11.73
N PHE A 18 -7.80 2.00 11.84
CA PHE A 18 -8.10 3.00 10.79
C PHE A 18 -6.93 3.28 9.85
N VAL A 19 -5.88 2.44 9.84
CA VAL A 19 -4.94 2.41 8.71
C VAL A 19 -5.75 2.05 7.47
N SER A 20 -5.96 3.04 6.62
CA SER A 20 -6.75 2.97 5.40
C SER A 20 -6.11 1.97 4.44
N ALA A 21 -6.62 0.74 4.43
CA ALA A 21 -6.43 -0.15 3.29
C ALA A 21 -7.18 0.49 2.12
N HIS A 22 -6.44 0.99 1.12
CA HIS A 22 -7.03 1.48 -0.12
C HIS A 22 -7.55 0.26 -0.89
N GLU A 23 -8.79 -0.17 -0.63
CA GLU A 23 -9.41 -1.26 -1.40
C GLU A 23 -9.67 -0.78 -2.83
N ARG A 24 -8.87 -1.28 -3.79
CA ARG A 24 -9.15 -1.09 -5.22
C ARG A 24 -10.37 -1.90 -5.64
N ASP A 25 -11.24 -1.30 -6.45
CA ASP A 25 -12.43 -1.98 -6.99
C ASP A 25 -12.12 -2.62 -8.34
N PHE A 26 -11.98 -3.95 -8.34
CA PHE A 26 -11.77 -4.74 -9.55
C PHE A 26 -13.07 -5.34 -10.14
N THR A 27 -14.24 -4.85 -9.74
CA THR A 27 -15.53 -5.38 -10.21
C THR A 27 -15.68 -5.26 -11.72
N GLU A 28 -15.30 -4.11 -12.29
CA GLU A 28 -15.36 -3.89 -13.73
C GLU A 28 -14.44 -4.84 -14.51
N ALA A 29 -13.16 -4.93 -14.10
CA ALA A 29 -12.19 -5.83 -14.74
C ALA A 29 -12.66 -7.29 -14.72
N LYS A 30 -13.19 -7.76 -13.59
CA LYS A 30 -13.76 -9.11 -13.46
C LYS A 30 -14.95 -9.32 -14.40
N MET A 31 -15.87 -8.36 -14.48
CA MET A 31 -17.00 -8.43 -15.40
C MET A 31 -16.55 -8.51 -16.86
N LEU A 32 -15.55 -7.74 -17.26
CA LEU A 32 -14.99 -7.78 -18.63
C LEU A 32 -14.37 -9.13 -18.96
N ILE A 33 -13.61 -9.72 -18.02
CA ILE A 33 -12.99 -11.05 -18.16
C ILE A 33 -14.06 -12.15 -18.25
N ASP A 34 -15.04 -12.12 -17.35
CA ASP A 34 -16.11 -13.12 -17.29
C ASP A 34 -17.00 -13.09 -18.54
N SER A 35 -17.28 -11.89 -19.04
CA SER A 35 -18.03 -11.69 -20.28
C SER A 35 -17.21 -11.88 -21.56
N LYS A 36 -15.88 -12.06 -21.44
CA LYS A 36 -14.96 -12.30 -22.55
C LYS A 36 -15.09 -11.26 -23.66
N VAL A 37 -15.19 -9.99 -23.27
CA VAL A 37 -15.28 -8.87 -24.22
C VAL A 37 -14.07 -8.90 -25.15
N SER A 38 -14.31 -8.73 -26.45
CA SER A 38 -13.23 -8.67 -27.44
C SER A 38 -12.40 -7.41 -27.23
N CYS A 39 -11.08 -7.52 -27.38
CA CYS A 39 -10.16 -6.39 -27.17
C CYS A 39 -10.45 -5.17 -28.06
N ASN A 40 -10.98 -5.40 -29.26
CA ASN A 40 -11.34 -4.32 -30.18
C ASN A 40 -12.56 -3.51 -29.73
N GLN A 41 -13.23 -3.96 -28.66
CA GLN A 41 -14.41 -3.32 -28.08
C GLN A 41 -14.11 -2.66 -26.72
N LEU A 42 -12.89 -2.81 -26.22
CA LEU A 42 -12.46 -2.22 -24.96
C LEU A 42 -11.98 -0.79 -25.19
N THR A 43 -12.39 0.13 -24.32
CA THR A 43 -11.79 1.47 -24.26
C THR A 43 -10.44 1.43 -23.54
N ASP A 44 -9.68 2.51 -23.65
CA ASP A 44 -8.40 2.62 -22.95
C ASP A 44 -8.58 2.57 -21.42
N GLU A 45 -9.66 3.12 -20.88
CA GLU A 45 -10.01 3.04 -19.45
C GLU A 45 -10.31 1.60 -19.01
N GLN A 46 -10.98 0.83 -19.87
CA GLN A 46 -11.27 -0.58 -19.61
C GLN A 46 -10.00 -1.44 -19.71
N LEU A 47 -9.11 -1.11 -20.63
CA LEU A 47 -7.80 -1.73 -20.74
C LEU A 47 -6.89 -1.38 -19.54
N GLU A 48 -6.92 -0.14 -19.08
CA GLU A 48 -6.26 0.31 -17.85
C GLU A 48 -6.76 -0.49 -16.64
N ALA A 49 -8.08 -0.56 -16.42
CA ALA A 49 -8.68 -1.33 -15.33
C ALA A 49 -8.32 -2.83 -15.38
N LEU A 50 -8.28 -3.43 -16.58
CA LEU A 50 -7.79 -4.80 -16.75
C LEU A 50 -6.31 -4.94 -16.42
N GLY A 51 -5.50 -3.96 -16.83
CA GLY A 51 -4.07 -3.91 -16.57
C GLY A 51 -3.77 -3.82 -15.07
N ASP A 52 -4.43 -2.90 -14.39
CA ASP A 52 -4.40 -2.71 -12.93
C ASP A 52 -4.79 -4.01 -12.20
N TYR A 53 -5.86 -4.67 -12.66
CA TYR A 53 -6.27 -5.98 -12.13
C TYR A 53 -5.18 -7.05 -12.29
N TYR A 54 -4.60 -7.20 -13.48
CA TYR A 54 -3.53 -8.18 -13.70
C TYR A 54 -2.27 -7.82 -12.94
N MET A 55 -1.95 -6.54 -12.80
CA MET A 55 -0.83 -6.06 -12.01
C MET A 55 -1.00 -6.46 -10.55
N GLU A 56 -2.19 -6.26 -9.97
CA GLU A 56 -2.51 -6.74 -8.62
C GLU A 56 -2.40 -8.27 -8.50
N GLN A 57 -2.84 -9.04 -9.51
CA GLN A 57 -2.71 -10.50 -9.48
C GLN A 57 -1.24 -10.97 -9.51
N ILE A 58 -0.34 -10.21 -10.16
CA ILE A 58 1.07 -10.54 -10.28
C ILE A 58 1.87 -10.03 -9.07
N HIS A 59 1.57 -8.81 -8.62
CA HIS A 59 2.25 -8.09 -7.56
C HIS A 59 1.26 -7.55 -6.53
N PRO A 60 0.66 -8.39 -5.67
CA PRO A 60 -0.43 -7.96 -4.79
C PRO A 60 0.01 -7.01 -3.67
N GLY A 61 -0.91 -6.14 -3.25
CA GLY A 61 -0.77 -5.24 -2.11
C GLY A 61 0.35 -4.21 -2.29
N GLU A 62 1.20 -4.05 -1.28
CA GLU A 62 2.26 -3.02 -1.27
C GLU A 62 3.24 -3.11 -2.45
N GLN A 63 3.38 -4.29 -3.07
CA GLN A 63 4.23 -4.44 -4.26
C GLN A 63 3.64 -3.71 -5.47
N HIS A 64 2.32 -3.76 -5.64
CA HIS A 64 1.61 -3.00 -6.67
C HIS A 64 1.85 -1.51 -6.47
N GLU A 65 1.53 -1.02 -5.27
CA GLU A 65 1.61 0.40 -4.92
C GLU A 65 3.03 0.95 -5.12
N MET A 66 4.04 0.18 -4.74
CA MET A 66 5.43 0.55 -4.97
C MET A 66 5.76 0.64 -6.47
N MET A 67 5.25 -0.27 -7.29
CA MET A 67 5.48 -0.25 -8.73
C MET A 67 4.75 0.91 -9.41
N ASP A 68 3.54 1.22 -8.96
CA ASP A 68 2.77 2.35 -9.47
C ASP A 68 3.50 3.67 -9.21
N GLU A 69 4.00 3.86 -7.98
CA GLU A 69 4.80 5.02 -7.60
C GLU A 69 6.07 5.14 -8.44
N MET A 70 6.75 4.01 -8.72
CA MET A 70 7.92 3.99 -9.60
C MET A 70 7.60 4.31 -11.07
N MET A 71 6.35 4.09 -11.51
CA MET A 71 5.89 4.36 -12.88
C MET A 71 5.18 5.71 -13.04
N GLY A 72 5.30 6.60 -12.05
CA GLY A 72 4.77 7.96 -12.10
C GLY A 72 3.64 8.24 -11.11
N GLY A 73 3.23 7.23 -10.33
CA GLY A 73 2.17 7.30 -9.33
C GLY A 73 0.77 7.11 -9.92
N GLU A 74 -0.18 6.89 -9.01
CA GLU A 74 -1.59 6.71 -9.33
C GLU A 74 -2.17 7.87 -10.15
N GLY A 75 -2.90 7.52 -11.21
CA GLY A 75 -3.49 8.49 -12.15
C GLY A 75 -2.50 9.18 -13.09
N SER A 76 -1.22 8.76 -13.12
CA SER A 76 -0.27 9.26 -14.11
C SER A 76 -0.49 8.63 -15.49
N GLU A 77 -0.27 9.41 -16.55
CA GLU A 77 -0.39 8.90 -17.93
C GLU A 77 0.61 7.78 -18.23
N THR A 78 1.78 7.81 -17.59
CA THR A 78 2.79 6.77 -17.72
C THR A 78 2.31 5.46 -17.11
N LEU A 79 1.69 5.51 -15.93
CA LEU A 79 1.12 4.35 -15.28
C LEU A 79 -0.07 3.79 -16.08
N LYS A 80 -0.98 4.67 -16.52
CA LYS A 80 -2.11 4.30 -17.39
C LYS A 80 -1.65 3.51 -18.62
N GLN A 81 -0.65 4.01 -19.34
CA GLN A 81 -0.12 3.30 -20.52
C GLN A 81 0.55 1.97 -20.17
N ALA A 82 1.20 1.88 -19.01
CA ALA A 82 1.79 0.62 -18.55
C ALA A 82 0.71 -0.44 -18.28
N HIS A 83 -0.37 -0.08 -17.59
CA HIS A 83 -1.51 -0.95 -17.37
C HIS A 83 -2.17 -1.37 -18.69
N ILE A 84 -2.44 -0.43 -19.61
CA ILE A 84 -3.01 -0.74 -20.94
C ILE A 84 -2.15 -1.75 -21.71
N ASN A 85 -0.83 -1.54 -21.74
CA ASN A 85 0.08 -2.43 -22.45
C ASN A 85 0.15 -3.82 -21.79
N MET A 86 0.06 -3.88 -20.46
CA MET A 86 -0.05 -5.13 -19.73
C MET A 86 -1.34 -5.88 -20.09
N ALA A 87 -2.48 -5.20 -20.13
CA ALA A 87 -3.76 -5.79 -20.53
C ALA A 87 -3.72 -6.32 -21.97
N ARG A 88 -3.17 -5.55 -22.93
CA ARG A 88 -3.01 -5.99 -24.32
C ARG A 88 -2.15 -7.25 -24.43
N ARG A 89 -1.09 -7.35 -23.64
CA ARG A 89 -0.25 -8.54 -23.64
C ARG A 89 -0.94 -9.75 -23.03
N ILE A 90 -1.54 -9.59 -21.85
CA ILE A 90 -2.05 -10.72 -21.05
C ILE A 90 -3.45 -11.14 -21.52
N TYR A 91 -4.35 -10.17 -21.67
CA TYR A 91 -5.75 -10.43 -22.03
C TYR A 91 -5.93 -10.57 -23.55
N CYS A 92 -5.31 -9.68 -24.34
CA CYS A 92 -5.47 -9.69 -25.80
C CYS A 92 -4.50 -10.62 -26.54
N GLY A 93 -3.46 -11.10 -25.85
CA GLY A 93 -2.43 -11.95 -26.45
C GLY A 93 -1.58 -11.23 -27.50
N GLU A 94 -1.54 -9.89 -27.46
CA GLU A 94 -0.72 -9.11 -28.37
C GLU A 94 0.76 -9.25 -28.00
N ASN A 95 1.62 -9.31 -29.01
CA ASN A 95 3.07 -9.27 -28.84
C ASN A 95 3.53 -7.84 -28.59
N VAL A 96 3.08 -7.24 -27.48
CA VAL A 96 3.64 -6.00 -26.97
C VAL A 96 4.96 -6.35 -26.32
N SER A 97 6.07 -5.96 -26.93
CA SER A 97 7.38 -6.28 -26.38
C SER A 97 7.56 -5.54 -25.05
N MET A 98 8.05 -6.24 -24.01
CA MET A 98 8.49 -5.60 -22.76
C MET A 98 9.51 -4.49 -23.01
N SER A 99 10.27 -4.61 -24.11
CA SER A 99 11.19 -3.58 -24.58
C SER A 99 10.49 -2.33 -25.12
N GLU A 100 9.32 -2.44 -25.75
CA GLU A 100 8.49 -1.28 -26.12
C GLU A 100 7.85 -0.63 -24.90
N MET A 101 7.35 -1.45 -23.94
CA MET A 101 6.78 -0.93 -22.69
C MET A 101 7.78 -0.07 -21.92
N MET A 102 9.05 -0.46 -21.86
CA MET A 102 10.09 0.35 -21.22
C MET A 102 10.67 1.44 -22.12
N MET A 103 10.75 1.27 -23.45
CA MET A 103 11.34 2.30 -24.33
C MET A 103 10.40 3.47 -24.64
N GLN A 104 9.08 3.26 -24.66
CA GLN A 104 8.14 4.36 -24.90
C GLN A 104 7.94 5.26 -23.68
N ASN A 105 8.25 4.74 -22.48
CA ASN A 105 7.84 5.33 -21.21
C ASN A 105 9.03 5.71 -20.30
N MET A 106 10.27 5.68 -20.81
CA MET A 106 11.40 6.27 -20.11
C MET A 106 11.46 7.77 -20.45
N PRO A 107 11.01 8.68 -19.56
CA PRO A 107 11.50 10.04 -19.64
C PRO A 107 13.02 9.96 -19.55
N MET A 108 13.70 10.42 -20.60
CA MET A 108 15.15 10.57 -20.66
C MET A 108 15.63 11.11 -19.31
N MET A 109 16.22 10.23 -18.50
CA MET A 109 16.66 10.51 -17.14
C MET A 109 17.93 11.35 -17.22
N ASN A 110 17.70 12.61 -17.56
CA ASN A 110 18.64 13.71 -17.53
C ASN A 110 19.19 13.82 -16.11
N GLY A 111 20.51 13.95 -16.00
CA GLY A 111 21.23 13.84 -14.75
C GLY A 111 20.73 14.82 -13.69
N GLY A 112 20.49 14.30 -12.49
CA GLY A 112 19.94 15.09 -11.40
C GLY A 112 19.89 14.33 -10.09
N ARG A 113 21.06 14.19 -9.49
CA ARG A 113 21.34 14.09 -8.05
C ARG A 113 20.14 14.33 -7.10
N THR A 114 20.13 13.53 -6.02
CA THR A 114 19.49 13.69 -4.69
C THR A 114 18.00 13.34 -4.55
N THR A 115 17.72 12.17 -3.96
CA THR A 115 16.78 11.97 -2.84
C THR A 115 16.81 10.50 -2.36
N THR A 116 17.97 10.05 -1.88
CA THR A 116 18.01 8.92 -0.95
C THR A 116 17.57 9.45 0.42
N ASP A 117 16.72 8.70 1.13
CA ASP A 117 16.47 8.79 2.59
C ASP A 117 15.35 9.67 3.19
N SER A 118 14.31 10.11 2.46
CA SER A 118 13.19 10.80 3.14
C SER A 118 12.16 9.83 3.77
N THR A 119 11.95 8.65 3.18
CA THR A 119 11.01 7.62 3.69
C THR A 119 11.57 6.88 4.91
N ASN A 120 12.89 6.72 4.98
CA ASN A 120 13.58 6.08 6.11
C ASN A 120 13.52 6.92 7.39
N ILE A 121 13.52 8.25 7.27
CA ILE A 121 13.54 9.16 8.42
C ILE A 121 12.22 9.10 9.19
N LEU A 122 11.08 9.17 8.51
CA LEU A 122 9.76 9.08 9.14
C LEU A 122 9.52 7.69 9.76
N ASN A 123 9.93 6.62 9.08
CA ASN A 123 9.86 5.25 9.61
C ASN A 123 10.75 5.07 10.86
N THR A 124 11.95 5.66 10.86
CA THR A 124 12.84 5.65 12.02
C THR A 124 12.24 6.39 13.21
N PHE A 125 11.63 7.57 12.99
CA PHE A 125 10.95 8.29 14.06
C PHE A 125 9.75 7.51 14.62
N TYR A 126 8.98 6.85 13.75
CA TYR A 126 7.85 6.01 14.16
C TYR A 126 8.29 4.86 15.08
N LEU A 127 9.37 4.15 14.73
CA LEU A 127 9.92 3.08 15.55
C LEU A 127 10.40 3.57 16.92
N ILE A 128 11.07 4.74 16.98
CA ILE A 128 11.53 5.32 18.24
C ILE A 128 10.34 5.67 19.15
N ILE A 129 9.29 6.27 18.59
CA ILE A 129 8.07 6.61 19.34
C ILE A 129 7.38 5.33 19.85
N LEU A 130 7.28 4.30 19.01
CA LEU A 130 6.64 3.03 19.34
C LEU A 130 7.38 2.30 20.48
N ILE A 131 8.71 2.21 20.40
CA ILE A 131 9.55 1.62 21.47
C ILE A 131 9.38 2.42 22.77
N GLY A 132 9.37 3.76 22.69
CA GLY A 132 9.17 4.64 23.84
C GLY A 132 7.84 4.37 24.57
N VAL A 133 6.75 4.25 23.82
CA VAL A 133 5.42 3.94 24.38
C VAL A 133 5.40 2.56 25.04
N ILE A 134 6.00 1.54 24.42
CA ILE A 134 6.10 0.19 24.98
C ILE A 134 6.82 0.21 26.34
N ILE A 135 7.94 0.93 26.44
CA ILE A 135 8.71 1.05 27.69
C ILE A 135 7.89 1.74 28.78
N LEU A 136 7.17 2.82 28.44
CA LEU A 136 6.33 3.53 29.40
C LEU A 136 5.19 2.66 29.94
N VAL A 137 4.54 1.88 29.06
CA VAL A 137 3.50 0.92 29.46
C VAL A 137 4.08 -0.16 30.37
N TYR A 138 5.23 -0.73 30.02
CA TYR A 138 5.92 -1.74 30.82
C TYR A 138 6.28 -1.23 32.23
N LEU A 139 6.86 -0.02 32.33
CA LEU A 139 7.18 0.60 33.62
C LEU A 139 5.93 0.91 34.44
N GLY A 140 4.85 1.33 33.78
CA GLY A 140 3.54 1.53 34.40
C GLY A 140 3.01 0.25 35.06
N ILE A 141 3.10 -0.89 34.36
CA ILE A 141 2.67 -2.19 34.87
C ILE A 141 3.51 -2.61 36.08
N ILE A 142 4.84 -2.48 36.02
CA ILE A 142 5.73 -2.81 37.14
C ILE A 142 5.42 -1.97 38.37
N LYS A 143 5.26 -0.65 38.19
CA LYS A 143 4.93 0.27 39.29
C LYS A 143 3.59 -0.11 39.94
N LEU A 144 2.60 -0.44 39.13
CA LEU A 144 1.28 -0.85 39.58
C LEU A 144 1.30 -2.19 40.34
N TRP A 145 2.12 -3.15 39.89
CA TRP A 145 2.38 -4.40 40.61
C TRP A 145 3.03 -4.16 41.97
N LYS A 146 4.00 -3.25 42.05
CA LYS A 146 4.68 -2.89 43.29
C LYS A 146 3.71 -2.25 44.29
N ASP A 147 2.81 -1.38 43.82
CA ASP A 147 1.81 -0.73 44.66
C ASP A 147 0.73 -1.71 45.15
N MET A 148 0.34 -2.70 44.33
CA MET A 148 -0.56 -3.78 44.77
C MET A 148 0.04 -4.66 45.86
N LYS A 149 1.34 -5.01 45.76
CA LYS A 149 2.02 -5.80 46.82
C LYS A 149 2.15 -5.03 48.14
N LYS A 150 2.24 -3.70 48.10
CA LYS A 150 2.30 -2.85 49.30
C LYS A 150 0.93 -2.64 49.96
N GLY A 151 -0.15 -2.64 49.18
CA GLY A 151 -1.51 -2.45 49.69
C GLY A 151 -2.17 -3.69 50.33
N GLY A 152 -1.57 -4.88 50.19
CA GLY A 152 -2.09 -6.15 50.74
C GLY A 152 -1.65 -6.49 52.18
N LYS A 153 -0.98 -5.57 52.88
CA LYS A 153 -0.68 -5.67 54.32
C LYS A 153 -1.57 -4.69 55.09
N LYS A 154 -2.86 -4.96 55.15
CA LYS A 154 -3.77 -4.48 56.18
C LYS A 154 -4.79 -5.57 56.47
#